data_AF-A0A7X8FGF7-F1
#
_entry.id   AF-A0A7X8FGF7-F1
#
_cell.length_a   1.000
_cell.length_b   1.000
_cell.length_c   1.000
_cell.angle_alpha   90.00
_cell.angle_beta   90.00
_cell.angle_gamma   90.00
#
_symmetry.space_group_name_H-M   'P 1'
#
loop_
_entity.id
_entity.type
_entity.pdbx_description
1 polymer ?
#
loop_
_entity_poly.entity_id
_entity_poly.type
_entity_poly.pdbx_seq_one_letter_code
_entity_poly.pdbx_strand_id
1 'polypeptide(L)'
;MKEIKVNGWTFVVMSKEEKEKYYPTKDNSFTKIEYNNYLYNDFSRHQLYKSVGYGTVDFAIPQDVLESPEIQRRINLDNNLPVYYYGVFSRFGRILWDNDVRELLIDIILTKIEKNEYEEIIL
;
A
#
# COMPACT_ATOMS: atom_id res chain seq x y z
N MET A 1 20.00 0.71 4.28
CA MET A 1 18.57 0.50 4.57
C MET A 1 18.06 1.83 5.07
N LYS A 2 16.95 2.32 4.51
CA LYS A 2 16.33 3.59 4.89
C LYS A 2 14.96 3.31 5.50
N GLU A 3 14.70 3.91 6.65
CA GLU A 3 13.38 3.88 7.28
C GLU A 3 12.62 5.15 6.92
N ILE A 4 11.40 4.99 6.43
CA ILE A 4 10.53 6.10 6.01
C ILE A 4 9.23 5.99 6.78
N LYS A 5 8.89 7.04 7.53
CA LYS A 5 7.66 7.07 8.34
C LYS A 5 6.52 7.74 7.59
N VAL A 6 5.35 7.10 7.52
CA VAL A 6 4.13 7.66 6.92
C VAL A 6 2.95 7.33 7.83
N ASN A 7 2.23 8.35 8.31
CA ASN A 7 1.07 8.25 9.20
C ASN A 7 1.28 7.29 10.38
N GLY A 8 2.37 7.44 11.14
CA GLY A 8 2.68 6.58 12.29
C GLY A 8 3.26 5.20 11.96
N TRP A 9 3.40 4.85 10.68
CA TRP A 9 3.95 3.57 10.24
C TRP A 9 5.35 3.71 9.65
N THR A 10 6.23 2.77 9.97
CA THR A 10 7.61 2.76 9.44
C THR A 10 7.70 1.77 8.28
N PHE A 11 8.19 2.25 7.14
CA PHE A 11 8.42 1.48 5.92
C PHE A 11 9.91 1.38 5.66
N VAL A 12 10.35 0.19 5.27
CA VAL A 12 11.77 -0.08 5.03
C VAL A 12 12.03 -0.09 3.54
N VAL A 13 12.91 0.82 3.10
CA VAL A 13 13.41 0.87 1.73
C VAL A 13 14.86 0.41 1.71
N MET A 14 15.17 -0.50 0.80
CA MET A 14 16.51 -1.06 0.62
C MET A 14 17.00 -0.78 -0.78
N SER A 15 18.32 -0.60 -0.93
CA SER A 15 18.91 -0.64 -2.25
C SER A 15 18.87 -2.07 -2.82
N LYS A 16 19.06 -2.22 -4.14
CA LYS A 16 19.18 -3.54 -4.77
C LYS A 16 20.28 -4.38 -4.11
N GLU A 17 21.45 -3.78 -3.90
CA GLU A 17 22.60 -4.44 -3.27
C GLU A 17 22.29 -4.89 -1.84
N GLU A 18 21.58 -4.06 -1.07
CA GLU A 18 21.15 -4.41 0.29
C GLU A 18 20.15 -5.57 0.29
N LYS A 19 19.16 -5.52 -0.60
CA LYS A 19 18.21 -6.63 -0.78
C LYS A 19 18.94 -7.92 -1.13
N GLU A 20 19.84 -7.89 -2.11
CA GLU A 20 20.59 -9.08 -2.54
C GLU A 20 21.52 -9.62 -1.46
N LYS A 21 22.10 -8.73 -0.63
CA LYS A 21 22.98 -9.12 0.47
C LYS A 21 22.23 -9.75 1.64
N TYR A 22 21.10 -9.18 2.06
CA TYR A 22 20.39 -9.58 3.27
C TYR A 22 19.22 -10.54 3.01
N TYR A 23 18.61 -10.46 1.82
CA TYR A 23 17.40 -11.21 1.47
C TYR A 23 17.43 -11.73 0.01
N PRO A 24 18.49 -12.46 -0.42
CA PRO A 24 18.69 -12.88 -1.81
C PRO A 24 17.56 -13.75 -2.39
N THR A 25 16.78 -14.42 -1.53
CA THR A 25 15.75 -15.39 -1.94
C THR A 25 14.31 -14.91 -1.70
N LYS A 26 14.10 -13.72 -1.12
CA LYS A 26 12.77 -13.24 -0.71
C LYS A 26 12.16 -12.25 -1.69
N ASP A 27 12.24 -12.49 -3.00
CA ASP A 27 11.76 -11.54 -4.01
C ASP A 27 10.28 -11.13 -3.84
N ASN A 28 9.41 -12.06 -3.47
CA ASN A 28 7.98 -11.79 -3.25
C ASN A 28 7.70 -10.84 -2.08
N SER A 29 8.67 -10.66 -1.18
CA SER A 29 8.58 -9.74 -0.04
C SER A 29 9.05 -8.32 -0.39
N PHE A 30 9.40 -8.02 -1.65
CA PHE A 30 9.84 -6.69 -2.05
C PHE A 30 9.11 -6.19 -3.29
N THR A 31 8.70 -4.92 -3.25
CA THR A 31 8.20 -4.20 -4.42
C THR A 31 9.29 -3.25 -4.91
N LYS A 32 9.67 -3.35 -6.18
CA LYS A 32 10.57 -2.38 -6.80
C LYS A 32 9.83 -1.04 -6.90
N ILE A 33 10.40 0.01 -6.32
CA ILE A 33 9.80 1.36 -6.34
C ILE A 33 10.60 2.34 -7.20
N GLU A 34 11.89 2.08 -7.43
CA GLU A 34 12.74 2.91 -8.28
C GLU A 34 13.84 2.06 -8.94
N TYR A 35 14.74 2.66 -9.72
CA TYR A 35 15.84 1.95 -10.41
C TYR A 35 16.64 1.05 -9.46
N ASN A 36 17.03 1.59 -8.30
CA ASN A 36 17.86 0.89 -7.32
C ASN A 36 17.16 0.68 -5.97
N ASN A 37 15.91 1.09 -5.80
CA ASN A 37 15.21 1.06 -4.51
C ASN A 37 14.05 0.07 -4.51
N TYR A 38 13.95 -0.68 -3.40
CA TYR A 38 12.95 -1.70 -3.14
C TYR A 38 12.27 -1.43 -1.80
N LEU A 39 10.94 -1.43 -1.79
CA LEU A 39 10.12 -1.40 -0.59
C LEU A 39 9.96 -2.83 -0.05
N TYR A 40 10.24 -3.03 1.24
CA TYR A 40 9.97 -4.28 1.92
C TYR A 40 8.47 -4.39 2.30
N ASN A 41 7.81 -5.43 1.83
CA ASN A 41 6.39 -5.69 1.98
C ASN A 41 6.07 -6.49 3.25
N ASP A 42 6.56 -6.03 4.41
CA ASP A 42 6.24 -6.62 5.72
C ASP A 42 5.24 -5.75 6.47
N PHE A 43 4.11 -5.49 5.80
CA PHE A 43 2.99 -4.77 6.37
C PHE A 43 1.68 -5.45 6.00
N SER A 44 0.77 -5.47 6.96
CA SER A 44 -0.60 -5.94 6.78
C SER A 44 -1.38 -5.02 5.82
N ARG A 45 -2.43 -5.56 5.20
CA ARG A 45 -3.37 -4.75 4.41
C ARG A 45 -3.91 -3.56 5.22
N HIS A 46 -4.22 -3.77 6.50
CA HIS A 46 -4.70 -2.67 7.36
C HIS A 46 -3.71 -1.53 7.51
N GLN A 47 -2.41 -1.85 7.66
CA GLN A 47 -1.34 -0.85 7.71
C GLN A 47 -1.23 -0.08 6.40
N LEU A 48 -1.39 -0.75 5.26
CA LEU A 48 -1.39 -0.12 3.93
C LEU A 48 -2.48 0.96 3.79
N TYR A 49 -3.71 0.68 4.23
CA TYR A 49 -4.79 1.67 4.14
C TYR A 49 -4.59 2.84 5.10
N LYS A 50 -4.19 2.56 6.34
CA LYS A 50 -3.95 3.60 7.35
C LYS A 50 -2.76 4.49 7.01
N SER A 51 -1.72 3.93 6.40
CA SER A 51 -0.52 4.69 6.04
C SER A 51 -0.79 5.77 5.00
N VAL A 52 -1.84 5.64 4.17
CA VAL A 52 -2.23 6.68 3.20
C VAL A 52 -3.43 7.54 3.66
N GLY A 53 -3.85 7.42 4.92
CA GLY A 53 -4.87 8.28 5.53
C GLY A 53 -6.28 7.69 5.55
N TYR A 54 -6.48 6.43 5.17
CA TYR A 54 -7.79 5.77 5.32
C TYR A 54 -7.99 5.28 6.75
N GLY A 55 -8.94 5.91 7.46
CA GLY A 55 -9.26 5.59 8.86
C GLY A 55 -10.08 4.31 9.03
N THR A 56 -11.37 4.37 8.67
CA THR A 56 -12.32 3.26 8.85
C THR A 56 -12.51 2.49 7.56
N VAL A 57 -11.83 1.36 7.45
CA VAL A 57 -11.97 0.39 6.37
C VAL A 57 -12.56 -0.91 6.88
N ASP A 58 -13.36 -1.56 6.04
CA ASP A 58 -13.91 -2.89 6.26
C ASP A 58 -13.45 -3.83 5.13
N PHE A 59 -12.94 -4.99 5.52
CA PHE A 59 -12.56 -6.04 4.58
C PHE A 59 -13.75 -6.91 4.19
N ALA A 60 -14.86 -6.81 4.93
CA ALA A 60 -16.15 -7.33 4.53
C ALA A 60 -16.80 -6.35 3.54
N ILE A 61 -17.16 -6.87 2.37
CA ILE A 61 -17.78 -6.10 1.29
C ILE A 61 -19.21 -6.62 1.14
N PRO A 62 -20.21 -5.75 0.90
CA PRO A 62 -21.56 -6.20 0.57
C PRO A 62 -21.56 -7.22 -0.57
N GLN A 63 -22.27 -8.32 -0.40
CA GLN A 63 -22.23 -9.47 -1.31
C GLN A 63 -22.66 -9.08 -2.74
N ASP A 64 -23.69 -8.25 -2.86
CA ASP A 64 -24.20 -7.71 -4.13
C ASP A 64 -23.14 -6.90 -4.89
N VAL A 65 -22.32 -6.13 -4.16
CA VAL A 65 -21.20 -5.39 -4.73
C VAL A 65 -20.08 -6.35 -5.15
N LEU A 66 -19.73 -7.30 -4.30
CA LEU A 66 -18.67 -8.26 -4.56
C LEU A 66 -19.00 -9.16 -5.76
N GLU A 67 -20.25 -9.58 -5.92
CA GLU A 67 -20.72 -10.43 -7.02
C GLU A 67 -20.89 -9.68 -8.35
N SER A 68 -20.76 -8.35 -8.34
CA SER A 68 -20.89 -7.58 -9.58
C SER A 68 -19.81 -7.99 -10.60
N PRO A 69 -20.16 -8.11 -11.90
CA PRO A 69 -19.22 -8.60 -12.91
C PRO A 69 -17.93 -7.79 -13.03
N GLU A 70 -18.01 -6.48 -12.81
CA GLU A 70 -16.87 -5.58 -12.84
C GLU A 70 -15.87 -5.89 -11.72
N ILE A 71 -16.36 -6.06 -10.50
CA ILE A 71 -15.53 -6.35 -9.32
C ILE A 71 -14.90 -7.73 -9.45
N GLN A 72 -15.69 -8.74 -9.83
CA GLN A 72 -15.17 -10.09 -10.08
C GLN A 72 -14.10 -10.11 -11.17
N ARG A 73 -14.28 -9.35 -12.25
CA ARG A 73 -13.28 -9.24 -13.31
C ARG A 73 -11.96 -8.69 -12.77
N ARG A 74 -11.99 -7.63 -11.97
CA ARG A 74 -10.77 -7.01 -11.42
C ARG A 74 -10.06 -7.91 -10.42
N ILE A 75 -10.81 -8.60 -9.56
CA ILE A 75 -10.25 -9.60 -8.64
C ILE A 75 -9.52 -10.70 -9.42
N ASN A 76 -10.15 -11.24 -10.47
CA ASN A 76 -9.62 -12.38 -11.21
C ASN A 76 -8.43 -12.03 -12.13
N LEU A 77 -8.42 -10.83 -12.71
CA LEU A 77 -7.33 -10.42 -13.62
C LEU A 77 -6.10 -9.91 -12.87
N ASP A 78 -6.30 -9.07 -11.86
CA ASP A 78 -5.21 -8.31 -11.23
C ASP A 78 -4.81 -8.88 -9.87
N ASN A 79 -5.49 -9.96 -9.41
CA ASN A 79 -5.39 -10.48 -8.05
C ASN A 79 -5.53 -9.36 -6.99
N ASN A 80 -6.38 -8.38 -7.29
CA ASN A 80 -6.51 -7.14 -6.57
C ASN A 80 -7.76 -7.20 -5.69
N LEU A 81 -7.56 -7.22 -4.37
CA LEU A 81 -8.64 -7.39 -3.43
C LEU A 81 -9.25 -6.02 -3.09
N PRO A 82 -10.58 -5.88 -3.20
CA PRO A 82 -11.25 -4.67 -2.78
C PRO A 82 -11.30 -4.56 -1.25
N VAL A 83 -11.56 -3.35 -0.78
CA VAL A 83 -11.85 -2.99 0.61
C VAL A 83 -12.95 -1.94 0.59
N TYR A 84 -13.87 -2.00 1.55
CA TYR A 84 -14.94 -1.03 1.66
C TYR A 84 -14.55 0.08 2.63
N TYR A 85 -14.54 1.33 2.18
CA TYR A 85 -14.18 2.49 2.97
C TYR A 85 -15.38 3.35 3.28
N TYR A 86 -15.57 3.66 4.56
CA TYR A 86 -16.58 4.58 5.04
C TYR A 86 -15.91 5.93 5.32
N GLY A 87 -16.03 6.86 4.37
CA GLY A 87 -15.56 8.23 4.59
C GLY A 87 -16.26 8.87 5.79
N VAL A 88 -15.53 9.66 6.56
CA VAL A 88 -16.04 10.35 7.77
C VAL A 88 -17.34 11.14 7.51
N PHE A 89 -17.49 11.67 6.30
CA PHE A 89 -18.67 12.44 5.88
C PHE A 89 -19.51 11.75 4.81
N SER A 90 -19.19 10.51 4.43
CA SER A 90 -19.90 9.79 3.37
C SER A 90 -20.89 8.80 3.95
N ARG A 91 -22.17 8.94 3.56
CA ARG A 91 -23.23 7.98 3.89
C ARG A 91 -23.16 6.70 3.05
N PHE A 92 -22.49 6.78 1.90
CA PHE A 92 -22.27 5.65 1.00
C PHE A 92 -20.81 5.26 1.09
N GLY A 93 -20.53 3.99 1.43
CA GLY A 93 -19.16 3.50 1.37
C GLY A 93 -18.69 3.39 -0.07
N ARG A 94 -17.37 3.39 -0.26
CA ARG A 94 -16.74 3.25 -1.58
C ARG A 94 -15.74 2.11 -1.57
N ILE A 95 -15.54 1.51 -2.73
CA ILE A 95 -14.51 0.49 -2.90
C ILE A 95 -13.16 1.17 -3.07
N LEU A 96 -12.19 0.71 -2.30
CA LEU A 96 -10.77 0.95 -2.51
C LEU A 96 -10.11 -0.36 -2.93
N TRP A 97 -8.95 -0.27 -3.55
CA TRP A 97 -8.23 -1.41 -4.08
C TRP A 97 -6.81 -1.45 -3.56
N ASP A 98 -6.34 -2.64 -3.21
CA ASP A 98 -5.00 -2.82 -2.65
C ASP A 98 -3.90 -2.26 -3.55
N ASN A 99 -3.98 -2.50 -4.86
CA ASN A 99 -2.97 -2.00 -5.80
C ASN A 99 -2.97 -0.47 -5.87
N ASP A 100 -4.14 0.17 -5.97
CA ASP A 100 -4.27 1.63 -6.07
C ASP A 100 -3.73 2.30 -4.80
N VAL A 101 -4.02 1.73 -3.63
CA VAL A 101 -3.50 2.23 -2.35
C VAL A 101 -2.00 1.97 -2.22
N ARG A 102 -1.50 0.86 -2.75
CA ARG A 102 -0.06 0.56 -2.77
C ARG A 102 0.70 1.51 -3.67
N GLU A 103 0.18 1.83 -4.85
CA GLU A 103 0.76 2.83 -5.74
C GLU A 103 0.83 4.19 -5.05
N LEU A 104 -0.25 4.62 -4.41
CA LEU A 104 -0.27 5.87 -3.64
C LEU A 104 0.79 5.88 -2.51
N LEU A 105 0.93 4.78 -1.77
CA LEU A 105 1.97 4.66 -0.74
C LEU A 105 3.38 4.77 -1.35
N ILE A 106 3.61 4.12 -2.49
CA ILE A 106 4.88 4.16 -3.20
C ILE A 106 5.19 5.59 -3.65
N ASP A 107 4.22 6.30 -4.22
CA ASP A 107 4.38 7.69 -4.65
C ASP A 107 4.73 8.62 -3.46
N ILE A 108 4.08 8.43 -2.31
CA ILE A 108 4.40 9.17 -1.08
C ILE A 108 5.85 8.88 -0.64
N ILE A 109 6.24 7.61 -0.64
CA ILE A 109 7.60 7.19 -0.26
C ILE A 109 8.65 7.75 -1.22
N LEU A 110 8.42 7.68 -2.53
CA LEU A 110 9.32 8.24 -3.55
C LEU A 110 9.46 9.74 -3.39
N THR A 111 8.36 10.46 -3.21
CA THR A 111 8.38 11.92 -2.97
C THR A 111 9.27 12.27 -1.77
N LYS A 112 9.23 11.49 -0.69
CA LYS A 112 10.08 11.70 0.48
C LYS A 112 11.55 11.43 0.20
N ILE A 113 11.85 10.39 -0.57
CA ILE A 113 13.21 10.08 -1.01
C ILE A 113 13.77 11.23 -1.87
N GLU A 114 13.00 11.72 -2.84
CA GLU A 114 13.39 12.80 -3.75
C GLU A 114 13.64 14.12 -3.01
N LYS A 115 12.79 14.45 -2.03
CA LYS A 115 12.92 15.66 -1.23
C LYS A 115 13.94 15.57 -0.10
N ASN A 116 14.52 14.38 0.15
CA ASN A 116 15.33 14.08 1.34
C ASN A 116 14.58 14.38 2.67
N GLU A 117 13.25 14.24 2.66
CA GLU A 117 12.37 14.51 3.81
C GLU A 117 12.06 13.20 4.55
N TYR A 118 12.79 12.94 5.62
CA TYR A 118 12.61 11.74 6.44
C TYR A 118 11.78 11.99 7.72
N GLU A 119 11.28 13.21 7.89
CA GLU A 119 10.33 13.56 8.96
C GLU A 119 8.97 12.88 8.74
N GLU A 120 8.21 12.67 9.81
CA GLU A 120 6.90 12.03 9.74
C GLU A 120 5.89 12.91 8.99
N ILE A 121 5.10 12.30 8.10
CA ILE A 121 3.93 12.96 7.49
C ILE A 121 2.69 12.37 8.14
N ILE A 122 1.77 13.26 8.52
CA ILE A 122 0.42 12.93 8.95
C ILE A 122 -0.51 13.52 7.87
N LEU A 123 -1.13 12.66 7.07
CA LEU A 123 -2.13 13.00 6.05
C LEU A 123 -3.51 13.21 6.67
#